data_AF-A0A484ZKY0-F1
#
_entry.id   AF-A0A484ZKY0-F1
#
_cell.length_a   1.000
_cell.length_b   1.000
_cell.length_c   1.000
_cell.angle_alpha   90.00
_cell.angle_beta   90.00
_cell.angle_gamma   90.00
#
_symmetry.space_group_name_H-M   'P 1'
#
loop_
_entity.id
_entity.type
_entity.pdbx_description
1 polymer ?
#
loop_
_entity_poly.entity_id
_entity_poly.type
_entity_poly.pdbx_seq_one_letter_code
_entity_poly.pdbx_strand_id
1 'polypeptide(L)' 'MKIKSTRLKRKTPHLTITCDLPIFKPFITLLANVIERHPKVFSITLNYSNADYTAETGGYRPLKLG' A
#
# COMPACT_ATOMS: atom_id res chain seq x y z
N MET A 1 -29.82 24.47 -3.77
CA MET A 1 -29.48 23.34 -2.87
C MET A 1 -27.95 23.25 -2.77
N LYS A 2 -27.32 23.65 -1.65
CA LYS A 2 -25.86 23.55 -1.49
C LYS A 2 -25.50 22.12 -1.08
N ILE A 3 -24.89 21.37 -1.99
CA ILE A 3 -24.33 20.04 -1.70
C ILE A 3 -23.14 20.25 -0.75
N LYS A 4 -23.33 19.95 0.54
CA LYS A 4 -22.23 19.93 1.50
C LYS A 4 -21.33 18.74 1.12
N SER A 5 -20.20 19.04 0.48
CA SER A 5 -19.14 18.06 0.25
C SER A 5 -18.62 17.59 1.61
N THR A 6 -19.08 16.42 2.06
CA THR A 6 -18.49 15.69 3.18
C THR A 6 -17.20 15.05 2.72
N ARG A 7 -16.19 15.88 2.43
CA ARG A 7 -14.82 15.39 2.26
C ARG A 7 -14.38 14.87 3.63
N LEU A 8 -14.61 13.58 3.88
CA LEU A 8 -14.04 12.88 5.03
C LEU A 8 -12.55 13.23 5.05
N LYS A 9 -12.13 13.98 6.07
CA LYS A 9 -10.72 14.19 6.36
C LYS A 9 -10.16 12.81 6.66
N ARG A 10 -9.62 12.12 5.66
CA ARG A 10 -8.83 10.90 5.88
C ARG A 10 -7.69 11.33 6.79
N LYS A 11 -7.73 10.89 8.05
CA LYS A 11 -6.56 10.99 8.94
C LYS A 11 -5.40 10.40 8.17
N THR A 12 -4.32 11.15 8.04
CA THR A 12 -3.11 10.61 7.42
C THR A 12 -2.57 9.60 8.42
N PRO A 13 -2.52 8.29 8.12
CA PRO A 13 -1.89 7.35 9.01
C PRO A 13 -0.47 7.83 9.31
N HIS A 14 -0.16 8.06 10.58
CA HIS A 14 1.20 8.34 11.02
C HIS A 14 1.98 7.03 11.08
N LEU A 15 2.26 6.45 9.90
CA LEU A 15 3.15 5.30 9.78
C LEU A 15 4.58 5.80 9.70
N THR A 16 5.38 5.46 10.71
CA THR A 16 6.83 5.69 10.68
C THR A 16 7.50 4.39 10.28
N ILE A 17 8.22 4.39 9.17
CA ILE A 17 9.01 3.25 8.69
C ILE A 17 10.48 3.66 8.73
N THR A 18 11.31 2.83 9.35
CA THR A 18 12.77 2.97 9.31
C THR A 18 13.35 1.88 8.42
N CYS A 19 14.25 2.26 7.54
CA CYS A 19 14.83 1.40 6.52
C CYS A 19 16.22 1.96 6.15
N ASP A 20 17.17 1.07 5.87
CA ASP A 20 18.53 1.49 5.48
C ASP A 20 18.57 2.11 4.08
N LEU A 21 17.59 1.78 3.25
CA LEU A 21 17.42 2.32 1.91
C LEU A 21 16.42 3.47 1.90
N PRO A 22 16.62 4.51 1.06
CA PRO A 22 15.67 5.59 0.94
C PRO A 22 14.34 5.07 0.36
N ILE A 23 13.27 5.13 1.15
CA ILE A 23 11.91 4.82 0.70
C ILE A 23 11.18 6.11 0.36
N PHE A 24 10.53 6.13 -0.81
CA PHE A 24 9.78 7.29 -1.29
C PHE A 24 8.37 7.38 -0.66
N LYS A 25 7.94 8.61 -0.34
CA LYS A 25 6.67 8.93 0.34
C LYS A 25 5.41 8.23 -0.23
N PRO A 26 5.26 8.05 -1.57
CA PRO A 26 4.11 7.33 -2.12
C PRO A 26 4.03 5.87 -1.65
N PHE A 27 5.17 5.20 -1.49
CA PHE A 27 5.21 3.81 -1.03
C PHE A 27 4.77 3.70 0.43
N ILE A 28 5.25 4.60 1.29
CA ILE A 28 4.83 4.67 2.71
C ILE A 28 3.31 4.87 2.82
N THR A 29 2.75 5.76 1.99
CA THR A 29 1.30 6.01 1.97
C THR A 29 0.51 4.77 1.54
N LEU A 30 1.01 4.04 0.55
CA LEU A 30 0.39 2.80 0.09
C LEU A 30 0.40 1.73 1.18
N LEU A 31 1.53 1.52 1.86
CA LEU A 31 1.66 0.58 2.97
C LEU A 31 0.71 0.93 4.12
N ALA A 32 0.67 2.20 4.50
CA ALA A 32 -0.15 2.68 5.59
C ALA A 32 -1.65 2.42 5.38
N ASN A 33 -2.15 2.65 4.16
CA ASN A 33 -3.54 2.34 3.80
C ASN A 33 -3.87 0.84 3.89
N VAL A 34 -2.90 -0.05 3.67
CA VAL A 34 -3.11 -1.50 3.81
C VAL A 34 -3.11 -1.88 5.28
N ILE A 35 -2.14 -1.41 6.06
CA ILE A 35 -2.03 -1.70 7.50
C ILE A 35 -3.28 -1.25 8.26
N GLU A 36 -3.81 -0.05 7.97
CA GLU A 36 -5.03 0.46 8.60
C GLU A 36 -6.27 -0.45 8.39
N ARG A 37 -6.32 -1.23 7.30
CA ARG A 37 -7.41 -2.18 7.05
C ARG A 37 -7.32 -3.45 7.88
N HIS A 38 -6.17 -3.71 8.51
CA HIS A 38 -5.90 -4.93 9.25
C HIS A 38 -5.41 -4.62 10.69
N PRO A 39 -6.22 -3.93 11.52
CA PRO A 39 -5.78 -3.33 12.79
C PRO A 39 -5.42 -4.34 13.90
N LYS A 40 -5.73 -5.63 13.72
CA LYS A 40 -5.47 -6.69 14.71
C LYS A 40 -4.31 -7.61 14.34
N VAL A 41 -3.62 -7.30 13.26
CA VAL A 41 -2.58 -8.16 12.70
C VAL A 41 -1.21 -7.69 13.18
N PHE A 42 -0.39 -8.65 13.63
CA PHE A 42 0.97 -8.39 14.08
C PHE A 42 1.99 -8.34 12.92
N SER A 43 1.72 -9.06 11.82
CA SER A 43 2.59 -9.14 10.65
C SER A 43 1.78 -9.19 9.36
N ILE A 44 2.17 -8.39 8.37
CA ILE A 44 1.50 -8.32 7.07
C ILE A 44 2.52 -8.66 5.99
N THR A 45 2.16 -9.59 5.11
CA THR A 45 2.92 -9.87 3.90
C THR A 45 2.10 -9.42 2.69
N LEU A 46 2.67 -8.54 1.87
CA LEU A 46 2.06 -8.07 0.63
C LEU A 46 2.58 -8.88 -0.54
N ASN A 47 1.67 -9.51 -1.27
CA ASN A 47 1.97 -10.23 -2.50
C ASN A 47 1.29 -9.50 -3.65
N TYR A 48 2.10 -8.92 -4.54
CA TYR A 48 1.63 -8.34 -5.80
C TYR A 48 2.02 -9.27 -6.93
N SER A 49 1.04 -9.71 -7.71
CA SER A 49 1.25 -10.58 -8.85
C SER A 49 0.39 -10.11 -10.02
N ASN A 50 0.92 -10.24 -11.22
CA ASN A 50 0.13 -10.13 -12.45
C ASN A 50 -0.24 -11.56 -12.90
N ALA A 51 -1.52 -11.82 -13.07
CA ALA A 51 -2.02 -13.14 -13.49
C ALA A 51 -1.53 -13.53 -14.89
N ASP A 52 -1.31 -12.54 -15.75
CA ASP A 52 -0.86 -12.74 -17.13
C ASP A 52 0.67 -12.79 -17.25
N TYR A 53 1.39 -12.75 -16.11
CA TYR A 53 2.84 -12.81 -16.11
C TYR A 53 3.34 -14.20 -16.51
N THR A 54 3.96 -14.28 -17.68
CA THR A 54 4.61 -15.50 -18.15
C THR A 54 6.03 -15.20 -18.63
N ALA A 55 6.84 -16.24 -18.81
CA ALA A 55 8.19 -16.09 -19.37
C ALA A 55 8.17 -15.61 -20.83
N GLU A 56 7.09 -15.90 -21.57
CA GLU A 56 6.97 -15.66 -23.00
C GLU A 56 6.38 -14.28 -23.30
N THR A 57 5.34 -13.89 -22.55
CA THR A 57 4.62 -12.61 -22.72
C THR A 57 5.14 -11.50 -21.81
N GLY A 58 5.97 -11.85 -20.82
CA GLY A 58 6.45 -10.92 -19.81
C GLY A 58 5.32 -10.40 -18.93
N GLY A 59 5.39 -9.12 -18.55
CA GLY A 59 4.42 -8.45 -17.70
C GLY A 59 5.05 -7.84 -16.44
N TYR A 60 4.19 -7.42 -15.50
CA TYR A 60 4.66 -6.92 -14.21
C TYR A 60 5.18 -8.07 -13.35
N ARG A 61 6.47 -7.98 -12.99
CA ARG A 61 7.09 -9.00 -12.14
C ARG A 61 6.40 -9.08 -10.78
N PRO A 62 6.19 -10.29 -10.26
CA PRO A 62 5.64 -10.46 -8.93
C PRO A 62 6.58 -9.87 -7.88
N LEU A 63 6.01 -9.30 -6.82
CA LEU A 63 6.70 -8.70 -5.69
C LEU A 63 6.13 -9.24 -4.38
N LYS A 64 7.02 -9.61 -3.46
CA LYS A 64 6.67 -9.97 -2.09
C LYS A 64 7.41 -9.06 -1.11
N LEU A 65 6.67 -8.49 -0.16
CA LEU A 65 7.19 -7.67 0.94
C LEU A 65 6.62 -8.19 2.26
N GLY A 66 7.44 -8.31 3.30
CA GLY A 66 7.03 -8.77 4.64
C GLY A 66 7.87 -8.16 5.74
#